data_AF-A0A7S1EBT7-F1
#
_entry.id   AF-A0A7S1EBT7-F1
#
_cell.length_a   1.000
_cell.length_b   1.000
_cell.length_c   1.000
_cell.angle_alpha   90.00
_cell.angle_beta   90.00
_cell.angle_gamma   90.00
#
_symmetry.space_group_name_H-M   'P 1'
#
loop_
_entity.id
_entity.type
_entity.pdbx_description
1 polymer ?
#
loop_
_entity_poly.entity_id
_entity_poly.type
_entity_poly.pdbx_seq_one_letter_code
_entity_poly.pdbx_strand_id
1 'polypeptide(L)'
;AALASTMPETKATTAYPNASGGRIYVDIGKSTERQRSAADIAKELREKVGRLVGAEYVVLDDLNNGAQKPVQIRFYGTDTRKLQQITQDFQKTMAGIKGAVDIGYSEQDPQNELQIELDSGLA
;
A
#
# COMPACT_ATOMS: atom_id res chain seq x y z
N ALA A 1 7.74 -8.45 7.95
CA ALA A 1 7.91 -9.92 8.05
C ALA A 1 7.63 -10.41 9.48
N ALA A 2 8.32 -9.88 10.49
CA ALA A 2 8.18 -10.33 11.89
C ALA A 2 6.74 -10.35 12.44
N LEU A 3 5.93 -9.32 12.17
CA LEU A 3 4.52 -9.32 12.63
C LEU A 3 3.70 -10.44 11.99
N ALA A 4 3.89 -10.68 10.69
CA ALA A 4 3.18 -11.75 9.97
C ALA A 4 3.59 -13.13 10.46
N SER A 5 4.86 -13.35 10.80
CA SER A 5 5.33 -14.63 11.35
C SER A 5 4.78 -14.96 12.74
N THR A 6 4.12 -14.02 13.42
CA THR A 6 3.42 -14.31 14.68
C THR A 6 2.04 -14.96 14.50
N MET A 7 1.50 -14.97 13.28
CA MET A 7 0.18 -15.55 13.00
C MET A 7 0.29 -17.07 12.84
N PRO A 8 -0.68 -17.85 13.37
CA PRO A 8 -0.58 -19.31 13.39
C PRO A 8 -0.62 -19.95 12.01
N GLU A 9 -1.23 -19.32 11.00
CA GLU A 9 -1.28 -19.85 9.63
C GLU A 9 -0.03 -19.55 8.81
N THR A 10 0.85 -18.66 9.26
CA THR A 10 2.02 -18.26 8.48
C THR A 10 3.01 -19.42 8.39
N LYS A 11 3.13 -19.99 7.18
CA LYS A 11 4.10 -21.04 6.85
C LYS A 11 5.46 -20.46 6.47
N ALA A 12 5.45 -19.38 5.70
CA ALA A 12 6.66 -18.70 5.25
C ALA A 12 6.41 -17.22 4.97
N THR A 13 7.46 -16.41 5.03
CA THR A 13 7.43 -15.02 4.58
C THR A 13 8.61 -14.73 3.67
N THR A 14 8.36 -14.10 2.53
CA THR A 14 9.40 -13.67 1.60
C THR A 14 9.30 -12.16 1.41
N ALA A 15 10.42 -11.44 1.54
CA ALA A 15 10.47 -9.99 1.42
C ALA A 15 11.26 -9.56 0.18
N TYR A 16 10.73 -8.57 -0.54
CA TYR A 16 11.34 -7.94 -1.70
C TYR A 16 11.42 -6.41 -1.45
N PRO A 17 12.47 -5.95 -0.74
CA PRO A 17 12.69 -4.52 -0.51
C PRO A 17 13.26 -3.84 -1.77
N ASN A 18 12.97 -2.55 -1.94
CA ASN A 18 13.52 -1.66 -2.96
C ASN A 18 13.61 -0.21 -2.40
N ALA A 19 14.15 0.72 -3.19
CA ALA A 19 14.39 2.09 -2.74
C ALA A 19 13.11 2.87 -2.40
N SER A 20 11.97 2.54 -3.03
CA SER A 20 10.68 3.22 -2.83
C SER A 20 9.74 2.46 -1.89
N GLY A 21 10.19 1.37 -1.28
CA GLY A 21 9.37 0.54 -0.38
C GLY A 21 9.67 -0.94 -0.49
N GLY A 22 8.67 -1.79 -0.34
CA GLY A 22 8.87 -3.23 -0.48
C GLY A 22 7.59 -4.04 -0.41
N ARG A 23 7.66 -5.28 -0.89
CA ARG A 23 6.55 -6.23 -0.81
C ARG A 23 6.94 -7.41 0.07
N ILE A 24 6.01 -7.81 0.94
CA ILE A 24 6.15 -9.01 1.76
C ILE A 24 5.06 -9.99 1.33
N TYR A 25 5.46 -11.15 0.85
CA TYR A 25 4.57 -12.28 0.61
C TYR A 25 4.49 -13.11 1.87
N VAL A 26 3.27 -13.47 2.26
CA VAL A 26 2.98 -14.31 3.43
C VAL A 26 2.25 -15.55 2.92
N ASP A 27 2.91 -16.70 3.02
CA ASP A 27 2.27 -17.98 2.72
C ASP A 27 1.47 -18.43 3.94
N ILE A 28 0.16 -18.59 3.75
CA ILE A 28 -0.79 -19.03 4.77
C ILE A 28 -1.32 -20.45 4.53
N GLY A 29 -0.78 -21.17 3.53
CA GLY A 29 -1.25 -22.48 3.12
C GLY A 29 -2.59 -22.48 2.36
N LYS A 30 -3.01 -23.69 1.96
CA LYS A 30 -4.25 -23.89 1.20
C LYS A 30 -5.47 -23.60 2.08
N SER A 31 -6.54 -23.09 1.48
CA SER A 31 -7.82 -22.83 2.18
C SER A 31 -8.40 -24.08 2.85
N THR A 32 -8.14 -25.27 2.31
CA THR A 32 -8.59 -26.55 2.87
C THR A 32 -7.79 -27.03 4.08
N GLU A 33 -6.63 -26.43 4.35
CA GLU A 33 -5.70 -26.84 5.41
C GLU A 33 -5.77 -25.91 6.64
N ARG A 34 -6.60 -24.87 6.60
CA ARG A 34 -6.68 -23.82 7.62
C ARG A 34 -8.12 -23.52 8.01
N GLN A 35 -8.31 -23.13 9.27
CA GLN A 35 -9.63 -22.86 9.85
C GLN A 35 -10.16 -21.47 9.46
N ARG A 36 -9.28 -20.46 9.41
CA ARG A 36 -9.64 -19.08 9.10
C ARG A 36 -9.56 -18.79 7.61
N SER A 37 -10.35 -17.87 7.09
CA SER A 37 -10.27 -17.43 5.68
C SER A 37 -9.06 -16.51 5.44
N ALA A 38 -8.70 -16.28 4.17
CA ALA A 38 -7.60 -15.36 3.86
C ALA A 38 -7.95 -13.93 4.28
N ALA A 39 -9.21 -13.55 4.10
CA ALA A 39 -9.77 -12.28 4.52
C ALA A 39 -9.67 -12.06 6.05
N ASP A 40 -9.98 -13.09 6.84
CA ASP A 40 -9.89 -13.01 8.32
C ASP A 40 -8.43 -12.83 8.78
N ILE A 41 -7.52 -13.59 8.19
CA ILE A 41 -6.09 -13.50 8.51
C ILE A 41 -5.54 -12.13 8.09
N ALA A 42 -5.93 -11.64 6.92
CA ALA A 42 -5.55 -10.30 6.47
C ALA A 42 -6.12 -9.19 7.34
N LYS A 43 -7.34 -9.35 7.89
CA LYS A 43 -7.90 -8.41 8.87
C LYS A 43 -7.03 -8.34 10.13
N GLU A 44 -6.65 -9.48 10.70
CA GLU A 44 -5.72 -9.52 11.85
C GLU A 44 -4.37 -8.89 11.48
N LEU A 45 -3.83 -9.20 10.30
CA LEU A 45 -2.56 -8.64 9.86
C LEU A 45 -2.64 -7.11 9.75
N ARG A 46 -3.74 -6.56 9.18
CA ARG A 46 -4.01 -5.11 9.11
C ARG A 46 -4.00 -4.48 10.50
N GLU A 47 -4.62 -5.11 11.50
CA GLU A 47 -4.62 -4.60 12.89
C GLU A 47 -3.20 -4.59 13.49
N LYS A 48 -2.39 -5.61 13.21
CA LYS A 48 -0.99 -5.67 13.68
C LYS A 48 -0.09 -4.63 13.02
N VAL A 49 -0.14 -4.51 11.69
CA VAL A 49 0.66 -3.50 10.97
C VAL A 49 0.13 -2.08 11.20
N GLY A 50 -1.15 -1.96 11.55
CA GLY A 50 -1.84 -0.77 12.06
C GLY A 50 -1.11 0.01 13.14
N ARG A 51 -0.28 -0.70 13.92
CA ARG A 51 0.48 -0.14 15.03
C ARG A 51 1.83 0.44 14.61
N LEU A 52 2.26 0.23 13.37
CA LEU A 52 3.51 0.77 12.85
C LEU A 52 3.28 2.23 12.44
N VAL A 53 3.99 3.14 13.10
CA VAL A 53 3.94 4.56 12.80
C VAL A 53 4.97 4.89 11.71
N GLY A 54 4.60 5.76 10.77
CA GLY A 54 5.53 6.31 9.78
C GLY A 54 5.70 5.46 8.51
N ALA A 55 4.81 4.50 8.26
CA ALA A 55 4.79 3.74 7.02
C ALA A 55 3.35 3.58 6.52
N GLU A 56 3.17 3.74 5.20
CA GLU A 56 1.93 3.34 4.54
C GLU A 56 2.01 1.86 4.19
N TYR A 57 0.92 1.13 4.42
CA TYR A 57 0.83 -0.29 4.11
C TYR A 57 -0.52 -0.60 3.48
N VAL A 58 -0.51 -1.63 2.65
CA VAL A 58 -1.70 -2.23 2.05
C VAL A 58 -1.60 -3.72 2.26
N VAL A 59 -2.65 -4.33 2.79
CA VAL A 59 -2.73 -5.79 2.95
C VAL A 59 -3.69 -6.34 1.91
N LEU A 60 -3.25 -7.36 1.17
CA LEU A 60 -4.04 -8.05 0.16
C LEU A 60 -4.17 -9.52 0.53
N ASP A 61 -5.39 -10.04 0.51
CA ASP A 61 -5.73 -11.43 0.82
C ASP A 61 -6.03 -12.27 -0.43
N ASP A 62 -6.41 -11.63 -1.53
CA ASP A 62 -6.55 -12.28 -2.84
C ASP A 62 -5.46 -11.80 -3.80
N LEU A 63 -4.66 -12.75 -4.27
CA LEU A 63 -3.56 -12.52 -5.20
C LEU A 63 -3.89 -13.05 -6.62
N ASN A 64 -5.03 -13.72 -6.82
CA ASN A 64 -5.38 -14.37 -8.09
C ASN A 64 -5.53 -13.39 -9.26
N ASN A 65 -5.79 -12.11 -8.97
CA ASN A 65 -5.89 -11.05 -9.98
C ASN A 65 -4.66 -10.13 -10.01
N GLY A 66 -3.45 -10.71 -9.85
CA GLY A 66 -2.20 -9.96 -9.91
C GLY A 66 -1.97 -9.03 -8.71
N ALA A 67 -2.56 -9.34 -7.55
CA ALA A 67 -2.48 -8.52 -6.34
C ALA A 67 -2.95 -7.06 -6.57
N GLN A 68 -3.98 -6.87 -7.37
CA GLN A 68 -4.60 -5.56 -7.59
C GLN A 68 -5.75 -5.32 -6.61
N LYS A 69 -5.95 -4.04 -6.25
CA LYS A 69 -7.14 -3.64 -5.49
C LYS A 69 -8.40 -3.92 -6.33
N PRO A 70 -9.49 -4.41 -5.71
CA PRO A 70 -10.69 -4.83 -6.44
C PRO A 70 -11.43 -3.67 -7.13
N VAL A 71 -11.24 -2.43 -6.66
CA VAL A 71 -11.83 -1.22 -7.25
C VAL A 71 -10.72 -0.26 -7.65
N GLN A 72 -10.78 0.21 -8.90
CA GLN A 72 -9.90 1.23 -9.44
C GLN A 72 -10.75 2.34 -10.08
N ILE A 73 -10.45 3.59 -9.73
CA ILE A 73 -11.16 4.76 -10.26
C ILE A 73 -10.15 5.60 -11.03
N ARG A 74 -10.50 5.98 -12.26
CA ARG A 74 -9.64 6.75 -13.15
C ARG A 74 -10.35 8.05 -13.53
N PHE A 75 -9.67 9.17 -13.31
CA PHE A 75 -10.14 10.48 -13.69
C PHE A 75 -9.53 10.86 -15.04
N TYR A 76 -10.34 11.39 -15.96
CA TYR A 76 -9.92 11.79 -17.29
C TYR A 76 -10.30 13.24 -17.56
N GLY A 77 -9.42 13.99 -18.22
CA GLY A 77 -9.63 15.40 -18.54
C GLY A 77 -8.38 16.05 -19.11
N THR A 78 -8.52 17.30 -19.55
CA THR A 78 -7.44 18.08 -20.18
C THR A 78 -6.62 18.93 -19.21
N ASP A 79 -7.13 19.17 -18.00
CA ASP A 79 -6.48 19.99 -16.98
C ASP A 79 -5.95 19.12 -15.84
N THR A 80 -4.64 18.88 -15.85
CA THR A 80 -3.96 18.03 -14.86
C THR A 80 -4.09 18.57 -13.43
N ARG A 81 -4.03 19.89 -13.23
CA ARG A 81 -4.10 20.47 -11.87
C ARG A 81 -5.47 20.23 -11.27
N LYS A 82 -6.51 20.40 -12.08
CA LYS A 82 -7.89 20.13 -11.66
C LYS A 82 -8.13 18.63 -11.41
N LEU A 83 -7.57 17.75 -12.24
CA LEU A 83 -7.65 16.30 -12.02
C LEU A 83 -6.95 15.88 -10.72
N GLN A 84 -5.79 16.45 -10.40
CA GLN A 84 -5.10 16.20 -9.13
C GLN A 84 -5.95 16.64 -7.93
N GLN A 85 -6.53 17.85 -7.98
CA GLN A 85 -7.40 18.35 -6.92
C GLN A 85 -8.61 17.42 -6.70
N ILE A 86 -9.31 17.06 -7.78
CA ILE A 86 -10.47 16.14 -7.72
C ILE A 86 -10.05 14.81 -7.10
N THR A 87 -8.90 14.28 -7.49
CA THR A 87 -8.44 12.97 -7.00
C THR A 87 -8.09 13.01 -5.52
N GLN A 88 -7.44 14.08 -5.05
CA GLN A 88 -7.13 14.27 -3.63
C GLN A 88 -8.41 14.42 -2.79
N ASP A 89 -9.39 15.19 -3.26
CA ASP A 89 -10.67 15.37 -2.57
C ASP A 89 -11.47 14.06 -2.53
N PHE A 90 -11.43 13.29 -3.62
CA PHE A 90 -12.02 11.97 -3.69
C PHE A 90 -11.37 11.02 -2.69
N GLN A 91 -10.03 10.98 -2.60
CA GLN A 91 -9.30 10.16 -1.64
C GLN A 91 -9.68 10.49 -0.19
N LYS A 92 -9.76 11.78 0.16
CA LYS A 92 -10.21 12.23 1.49
C LYS A 92 -11.62 11.78 1.81
N THR A 93 -12.53 11.89 0.84
CA THR A 93 -13.93 11.44 1.00
C THR A 93 -14.01 9.94 1.22
N MET A 94 -13.27 9.16 0.43
CA MET A 94 -13.22 7.70 0.55
C MET A 94 -12.65 7.27 1.90
N ALA A 95 -11.64 7.98 2.42
CA ALA A 95 -11.03 7.67 3.71
C ALA A 95 -12.00 7.85 4.89
N GLY A 96 -13.05 8.66 4.73
CA GLY A 96 -14.12 8.83 5.71
C GLY A 96 -15.17 7.70 5.71
N ILE A 97 -15.19 6.83 4.70
CA ILE A 97 -16.18 5.75 4.60
C ILE A 97 -15.83 4.64 5.60
N LYS A 98 -16.74 4.36 6.54
CA LYS A 98 -16.58 3.27 7.50
C LYS A 98 -16.38 1.94 6.78
N GLY A 99 -15.20 1.35 6.94
CA GLY A 99 -14.82 0.07 6.30
C GLY A 99 -14.03 0.21 4.99
N ALA A 100 -13.84 1.42 4.47
CA ALA A 100 -12.89 1.66 3.40
C ALA A 100 -11.47 1.58 3.97
N VAL A 101 -10.77 0.51 3.64
CA VAL A 101 -9.37 0.28 4.02
C VAL A 101 -8.49 0.32 2.78
N ASP A 102 -7.20 0.59 2.97
CA ASP A 102 -6.19 0.51 1.92
C ASP A 102 -6.50 1.40 0.70
N ILE A 103 -6.95 2.65 0.91
CA ILE A 103 -7.12 3.62 -0.18
C ILE A 103 -5.74 4.14 -0.57
N GLY A 104 -5.40 4.11 -1.86
CA GLY A 104 -4.10 4.60 -2.33
C GLY A 104 -4.24 5.41 -3.60
N TYR A 105 -3.33 6.34 -3.79
CA TYR A 105 -3.18 7.14 -4.99
C TYR A 105 -2.06 6.55 -5.85
N SER A 106 -2.29 6.37 -7.14
CA SER A 106 -1.31 5.74 -8.04
C SER A 106 -0.28 6.72 -8.59
N GLU A 107 -0.51 8.03 -8.47
CA GLU A 107 0.50 9.02 -8.83
C GLU A 107 1.62 8.97 -7.78
N GLN A 108 2.87 9.00 -8.24
CA GLN A 108 4.00 9.05 -7.34
C GLN A 108 4.02 10.41 -6.65
N ASP A 109 4.25 10.43 -5.35
CA ASP A 109 4.44 11.69 -4.64
C ASP A 109 5.56 12.49 -5.30
N PRO A 110 5.37 13.81 -5.48
CA PRO A 110 6.41 14.66 -6.02
C PRO A 110 7.67 14.50 -5.16
N GLN A 111 8.77 14.10 -5.80
CA GLN A 111 10.07 14.08 -5.14
C GLN A 111 10.47 15.53 -4.90
N ASN A 112 10.44 15.96 -3.63
CA ASN A 112 10.93 17.27 -3.27
C ASN A 112 12.45 17.28 -3.44
N GLU A 113 12.92 17.82 -4.56
CA GLU A 113 14.35 17.99 -4.84
C GLU A 113 14.79 19.40 -4.46
N LEU A 114 15.86 19.50 -3.68
CA LEU A 114 16.58 20.75 -3.43
C LEU A 114 17.85 20.73 -4.28
N GLN A 115 17.84 21.48 -5.38
CA GLN A 115 19.04 21.67 -6.18
C GLN A 115 19.87 22.82 -5.59
N ILE A 116 21.09 22.51 -5.16
CA ILE A 116 22.07 23.50 -4.72
C ILE A 116 23.12 23.61 -5.82
N GLU A 117 23.10 24.73 -6.54
CA GLU A 117 24.12 25.04 -7.54
C GLU A 117 25.20 25.89 -6.86
N LEU A 118 26.40 25.31 -6.70
CA LEU A 118 27.57 26.05 -6.23
C LEU A 118 28.30 26.64 -7.43
N ASP A 119 28.22 27.96 -7.56
CA ASP A 119 29.05 28.69 -8.52
C ASP A 119 30.46 28.82 -7.95
N SER A 120 31.38 27.96 -8.39
CA SER A 120 32.80 28.11 -8.09
C SER A 120 33.35 29.22 -8.98
N GLY A 121 33.19 30.47 -8.55
CA GLY A 121 33.68 31.63 -9.27
C GLY A 121 35.14 31.45 -9.70
N LEU A 122 35.35 31.58 -11.02
CA LEU A 122 36.57 32.00 -11.72
C LEU A 122 37.90 31.85 -10.95
N ALA A 123 38.71 30.87 -11.36
CA ALA A 123 40.16 30.95 -11.27
C ALA A 123 40.73 31.43 -12.61
#